data_AF-A0A816IIG1-F1
#
_entry.id   AF-A0A816IIG1-F1
#
_cell.length_a   1.000
_cell.length_b   1.000
_cell.length_c   1.000
_cell.angle_alpha   90.00
_cell.angle_beta   90.00
_cell.angle_gamma   90.00
#
_symmetry.space_group_name_H-M   'P 1'
#
loop_
_entity.id
_entity.type
_entity.pdbx_description
1 polymer ?
#
loop_
_entity_poly.entity_id
_entity_poly.type
_entity_poly.pdbx_seq_one_letter_code
_entity_poly.pdbx_strand_id
1 'polypeptide(L)'
;SLNTIKRTVKFLCPAEIIPPYIEVDLSLLDVGQKLVAGDLKVHPALKLIKSKDKPIVKIVVGRVSDHQKDQQKKDQPKKEQSNK
;
A
#
# COMPACT_ATOMS: atom_id res chain seq x y z
N SER A 1 5.06 -1.53 14.69
CA SER A 1 3.96 -2.01 13.84
C SER A 1 4.36 -1.88 12.38
N LEU A 2 3.98 -2.83 11.52
CA LEU A 2 4.28 -2.78 10.07
C LEU A 2 3.29 -1.84 9.37
N ASN A 3 3.80 -0.85 8.65
CA ASN A 3 2.95 0.07 7.90
C ASN A 3 2.48 -0.56 6.58
N THR A 4 1.22 -0.96 6.53
CA THR A 4 0.60 -1.53 5.33
C THR A 4 -0.29 -0.50 4.65
N ILE A 5 0.06 -0.10 3.43
CA ILE A 5 -0.70 0.92 2.67
C ILE A 5 -1.95 0.29 2.05
N LYS A 6 -1.79 -0.89 1.44
CA LYS A 6 -2.90 -1.66 0.86
C LYS A 6 -2.71 -3.14 1.09
N ARG A 7 -3.75 -3.78 1.65
CA ARG A 7 -3.81 -5.24 1.80
C ARG A 7 -4.46 -5.95 0.61
N THR A 8 -5.06 -5.20 -0.32
CA THR A 8 -5.82 -5.76 -1.43
C THR A 8 -5.33 -5.24 -2.78
N VAL A 9 -5.23 -6.16 -3.71
CA VAL A 9 -4.80 -5.94 -5.10
C VAL A 9 -5.81 -6.65 -6.00
N LYS A 10 -6.10 -6.06 -7.16
CA LYS A 10 -7.06 -6.60 -8.12
C LYS A 10 -6.31 -7.25 -9.28
N PHE A 11 -6.49 -8.55 -9.41
CA PHE A 11 -5.97 -9.34 -10.52
C PHE A 11 -7.12 -9.88 -11.38
N LEU A 12 -6.83 -10.06 -12.66
CA LEU A 12 -7.63 -10.85 -13.58
C LEU A 12 -7.03 -12.26 -13.59
N CYS A 13 -7.85 -13.28 -13.30
CA CYS A 13 -7.45 -14.68 -13.36
C CYS A 13 -8.58 -15.55 -13.92
N PRO A 14 -8.24 -16.73 -14.49
CA PRO A 14 -9.21 -17.78 -14.76
C PRO A 14 -9.83 -18.30 -13.46
N ALA A 15 -11.08 -18.76 -13.51
CA ALA A 15 -11.79 -19.29 -12.36
C ALA A 15 -11.09 -20.50 -11.70
N GLU A 16 -10.27 -21.20 -12.47
CA GLU A 16 -9.58 -22.44 -12.07
C GLU A 16 -8.32 -22.20 -11.23
N ILE A 17 -7.77 -20.99 -11.23
CA ILE A 17 -6.50 -20.65 -10.55
C ILE A 17 -6.68 -19.40 -9.69
N ILE A 18 -7.74 -19.37 -8.86
CA ILE A 18 -7.98 -18.30 -7.89
C ILE A 18 -7.25 -18.65 -6.59
N PRO A 19 -6.16 -17.96 -6.22
CA PRO A 19 -5.48 -18.22 -4.96
C PRO A 19 -6.31 -17.65 -3.78
N PRO A 20 -6.33 -18.33 -2.62
CA PRO A 20 -6.99 -17.81 -1.42
C PRO A 20 -6.26 -16.60 -0.83
N TYR A 21 -4.92 -16.61 -0.87
CA TYR A 21 -4.04 -15.53 -0.42
C TYR A 21 -2.79 -15.46 -1.30
N ILE A 22 -2.12 -14.30 -1.29
CA ILE A 22 -0.82 -14.11 -1.94
C ILE A 22 0.22 -13.95 -0.84
N GLU A 23 1.18 -14.85 -0.78
CA GLU A 23 2.31 -14.74 0.12
C GLU A 23 3.27 -13.66 -0.37
N VAL A 24 3.69 -12.81 0.57
CA VAL A 24 4.58 -11.68 0.29
C VAL A 24 5.77 -11.78 1.22
N ASP A 25 6.94 -11.99 0.63
CA ASP A 25 8.19 -11.99 1.36
C ASP A 25 8.68 -10.55 1.58
N LEU A 26 8.90 -10.22 2.85
CA LEU A 26 9.40 -8.91 3.30
C LEU A 26 10.80 -9.01 3.91
N SER A 27 11.39 -10.21 3.97
CA SER A 27 12.65 -10.48 4.69
C SER A 27 13.85 -9.73 4.11
N LEU A 28 13.80 -9.41 2.81
CA LEU A 28 14.88 -8.75 2.07
C LEU A 28 14.70 -7.22 1.93
N LEU A 29 13.64 -6.64 2.51
CA LEU A 29 13.36 -5.21 2.38
C LEU A 29 13.98 -4.40 3.52
N ASP A 30 14.76 -3.39 3.14
CA ASP A 30 15.36 -2.45 4.09
C ASP A 30 14.45 -1.28 4.45
N VAL A 31 14.81 -0.58 5.51
CA VAL A 31 14.17 0.67 5.95
C VAL A 31 14.18 1.71 4.82
N GLY A 32 13.01 2.31 4.57
CA GLY A 32 12.83 3.31 3.52
C GLY A 32 12.41 2.72 2.18
N GLN A 33 12.57 1.41 1.99
CA GLN A 33 12.10 0.71 0.80
C GLN A 33 10.59 0.43 0.86
N LYS A 34 10.02 0.23 -0.32
CA LYS A 34 8.60 -0.06 -0.52
C LYS A 34 8.44 -1.21 -1.50
N LEU A 35 7.44 -2.04 -1.26
CA LEU A 35 7.01 -3.07 -2.20
C LEU A 35 5.87 -2.51 -3.06
N VAL A 36 5.97 -2.63 -4.38
CA VAL A 36 4.89 -2.24 -5.30
C VAL A 36 4.13 -3.45 -5.83
N ALA A 37 2.94 -3.21 -6.38
CA ALA A 37 2.06 -4.26 -6.89
C ALA A 37 2.68 -5.10 -8.02
N GLY A 38 3.61 -4.51 -8.78
CA GLY A 38 4.35 -5.20 -9.83
C GLY A 38 5.36 -6.23 -9.32
N ASP A 39 5.83 -6.10 -8.08
CA ASP A 39 6.86 -6.97 -7.49
C ASP A 39 6.25 -8.21 -6.80
N LEU A 40 4.93 -8.32 -6.80
CA LEU A 40 4.22 -9.46 -6.21
C LEU A 40 4.50 -10.72 -7.02
N LYS A 41 5.10 -11.72 -6.37
CA LYS A 41 5.29 -13.05 -6.93
C LYS A 41 3.95 -13.77 -6.97
N VAL A 42 3.26 -13.66 -8.10
CA VAL A 42 1.97 -14.31 -8.34
C VAL A 42 2.08 -15.31 -9.50
N HIS A 43 1.13 -16.25 -9.57
CA HIS A 43 1.04 -17.17 -10.70
C HIS A 43 0.97 -16.40 -12.02
N PRO A 44 1.66 -16.82 -13.10
CA PRO A 44 1.71 -16.10 -14.38
C PRO A 44 0.33 -15.87 -15.03
N ALA A 45 -0.67 -16.66 -14.65
CA ALA A 45 -2.06 -16.48 -15.09
C ALA A 45 -2.77 -15.26 -14.46
N LEU A 46 -2.25 -14.72 -13.36
CA LEU A 46 -2.79 -13.55 -12.66
C LEU A 46 -2.26 -12.26 -13.31
N LYS A 47 -3.13 -11.53 -14.02
CA LYS A 47 -2.78 -10.24 -14.62
C LYS A 47 -3.21 -9.09 -13.74
N LEU A 48 -2.28 -8.23 -13.34
CA LEU A 48 -2.58 -7.06 -12.53
C LEU A 48 -3.44 -6.07 -13.33
N ILE A 49 -4.61 -5.70 -12.80
CA ILE A 49 -5.57 -4.80 -13.49
C ILE A 49 -5.18 -3.32 -13.30
N LYS A 50 -4.56 -2.99 -12.17
CA LYS A 50 -4.15 -1.62 -11.82
C LYS A 50 -2.67 -1.39 -12.14
N SER A 51 -2.25 -0.12 -12.10
CA SER A 51 -0.86 0.28 -12.29
C SER A 51 0.10 -0.50 -11.39
N LYS A 52 1.21 -0.99 -11.98
CA LYS A 52 2.25 -1.77 -11.32
C LYS A 52 2.99 -0.99 -10.23
N ASP A 53 3.04 0.33 -10.37
CA ASP A 53 3.79 1.24 -9.49
C ASP A 53 3.09 1.54 -8.16
N LYS A 54 1.91 0.96 -7.92
CA LYS A 54 1.16 1.22 -6.69
C LYS A 54 1.83 0.54 -5.50
N PRO A 55 2.21 1.29 -4.46
CA PRO A 55 2.82 0.72 -3.28
C PRO A 55 1.81 -0.08 -2.44
N ILE A 56 2.25 -1.22 -1.94
CA ILE A 56 1.48 -2.17 -1.13
C ILE A 56 1.93 -2.08 0.34
N VAL A 57 3.24 -2.21 0.56
CA VAL A 57 3.88 -2.16 1.88
C VAL A 57 5.04 -1.16 1.83
N LYS A 58 5.26 -0.42 2.92
CA LYS A 58 6.44 0.43 3.08
C LYS A 58 7.08 0.15 4.43
N ILE A 59 8.39 -0.12 4.42
CA ILE A 59 9.15 -0.29 5.64
C ILE A 59 9.60 1.09 6.13
N VAL A 60 9.13 1.48 7.31
CA VAL A 60 9.50 2.75 7.94
C VAL A 60 9.94 2.50 9.36
N VAL A 61 10.88 3.31 9.85
CA VAL A 61 11.27 3.28 11.27
C VAL A 61 10.06 3.71 12.08
N GLY A 62 9.55 2.81 12.91
CA GLY A 62 8.50 3.14 13.86
C GLY A 62 9.09 3.89 15.04
N ARG A 63 8.69 5.16 15.24
CA ARG A 63 8.65 5.73 16.59
C ARG A 63 7.35 5.21 17.23
N VAL A 64 7.39 4.78 18.50
CA VAL A 64 6.28 4.09 19.18
C VAL A 64 5.09 5.04 19.50
N SER A 65 4.95 6.17 18.80
CA SER A 65 4.05 7.27 19.18
C SER A 65 2.92 7.57 18.21
N ASP A 66 2.98 7.13 16.94
CA ASP A 66 2.07 7.62 15.90
C ASP A 66 1.10 6.53 15.41
N HIS A 67 0.31 5.98 16.33
CA HIS A 67 -0.95 5.31 15.97
C HIS A 67 -2.04 6.37 15.82
N GLN A 68 -2.12 7.03 14.65
CA GLN A 68 -3.32 7.60 14.01
C GLN A 68 -2.93 8.64 12.94
N LYS A 69 -3.77 8.74 11.89
CA LYS A 69 -3.64 9.50 10.62
C LYS A 69 -3.00 8.62 9.54
N ASP A 70 -3.75 8.10 8.56
CA ASP A 70 -4.60 8.86 7.64
C ASP A 70 -5.85 8.10 7.16
N GLN A 71 -7.02 8.51 7.65
CA GLN A 71 -8.16 8.76 6.77
C GLN A 71 -8.54 10.23 6.89
N GLN A 72 -7.79 11.12 6.25
CA GLN A 72 -8.32 12.43 5.88
C GLN A 72 -7.52 13.02 4.72
N LYS A 73 -8.13 12.98 3.53
CA LYS A 73 -7.79 13.90 2.46
C LYS A 73 -9.10 14.49 1.93
N LYS A 74 -9.11 15.83 1.84
CA LYS A 74 -10.17 16.80 1.47
C LYS A 74 -10.51 17.66 2.70
N ASP A 75 -10.15 18.94 2.83
CA ASP A 75 -9.77 19.96 1.85
C ASP A 75 -8.87 21.05 2.52
N GLN A 76 -8.08 21.77 1.73
CA GLN A 76 -7.41 23.04 2.07
C GLN A 76 -7.65 24.01 0.88
N PRO A 77 -7.44 25.35 0.98
CA PRO A 77 -7.75 26.32 2.05
C PRO A 77 -8.32 27.66 1.48
N LYS A 78 -8.77 28.60 2.32
CA LYS A 78 -8.73 30.08 2.09
C LYS A 78 -9.02 30.78 3.43
N LYS A 79 -8.00 31.43 4.03
CA LYS A 79 -7.84 32.91 4.22
C LYS A 79 -9.07 33.54 4.90
N GLU A 80 -8.98 34.26 6.01
CA GLU A 80 -8.13 35.43 6.26
C GLU A 80 -8.25 35.87 7.74
N GLN A 81 -7.21 36.53 8.24
CA GLN A 81 -7.14 37.20 9.54
C GLN A 81 -8.13 38.38 9.63
N SER A 82 -8.58 38.76 10.83
CA SER A 82 -8.26 40.08 11.41
C SER A 82 -9.14 40.42 12.62
N ASN A 83 -8.44 40.80 13.69
CA ASN A 83 -8.82 41.53 14.91
C ASN A 83 -10.06 42.46 14.82
N LYS A 84 -10.85 42.52 15.89
CA LYS A 84 -10.78 43.59 16.90
C LYS A 84 -11.58 43.24 18.16
#